data_AF-A0A848GSD1-F1
#
_entry.id   AF-A0A848GSD1-F1
#
_cell.length_a   1.000
_cell.length_b   1.000
_cell.length_c   1.000
_cell.angle_alpha   90.00
_cell.angle_beta   90.00
_cell.angle_gamma   90.00
#
_symmetry.space_group_name_H-M   'P 1'
#
loop_
_entity.id
_entity.type
_entity.pdbx_description
1 polymer ?
#
loop_
_entity_poly.entity_id
_entity_poly.type
_entity_poly.pdbx_seq_one_letter_code
_entity_poly.pdbx_strand_id
1 'polypeptide(L)'
;MHNFFVLIFDVKIFLLYHTHQVPVVISTDDAGVLRTDLTRQYVLLATRYPSLHYADIKQMIRNGIQYSFIQPAALKRQQLRQLDAALARFEWQVLRAHRPVITK
;
A
#
# COMPACT_ATOMS: atom_id res chain seq x y z
N MET A 1 -15.55 -17.80 8.31
CA MET A 1 -15.48 -16.33 8.19
C MET A 1 -14.90 -16.01 6.82
N HIS A 2 -15.69 -15.44 5.92
CA HIS A 2 -15.22 -15.07 4.59
C HIS A 2 -14.38 -13.80 4.75
N ASN A 3 -13.07 -13.89 4.51
CA ASN A 3 -12.16 -12.75 4.55
C ASN A 3 -12.50 -11.82 3.37
N PHE A 4 -13.39 -10.87 3.60
CA PHE A 4 -13.75 -9.85 2.62
C PHE A 4 -12.64 -8.80 2.59
N PHE A 5 -12.05 -8.58 1.41
CA PHE A 5 -11.13 -7.48 1.16
C PHE A 5 -11.67 -6.67 -0.01
N VAL A 6 -11.42 -5.36 0.00
CA VAL A 6 -11.92 -4.46 -1.05
C VAL A 6 -10.76 -3.97 -1.90
N LEU A 7 -10.88 -4.17 -3.21
CA LEU A 7 -10.05 -3.50 -4.20
C LEU A 7 -10.62 -2.12 -4.45
N ILE A 8 -9.82 -1.08 -4.20
CA ILE A 8 -10.26 0.30 -4.37
C ILE A 8 -9.55 0.92 -5.56
N PHE A 9 -10.36 1.38 -6.50
CA PHE A 9 -9.98 2.18 -7.68
C PHE A 9 -10.40 3.65 -7.51
N ASP A 10 -11.52 3.90 -6.81
CA ASP A 10 -11.99 5.24 -6.47
C ASP A 10 -11.61 5.60 -5.03
N VAL A 11 -10.73 6.58 -4.91
CA VAL A 11 -10.23 7.03 -3.63
C VAL A 11 -11.31 7.61 -2.72
N LYS A 12 -12.49 8.09 -3.16
CA LYS A 12 -13.53 8.64 -2.27
C LYS A 12 -14.16 7.61 -1.35
N ILE A 13 -14.44 6.39 -1.85
CA ILE A 13 -15.07 5.34 -1.05
C ILE A 13 -14.08 4.73 -0.04
N PHE A 14 -12.78 4.94 -0.26
CA PHE A 14 -11.67 4.42 0.55
C PHE A 14 -11.84 4.67 2.05
N LEU A 15 -12.14 5.92 2.45
CA LEU A 15 -12.12 6.30 3.86
C LEU A 15 -13.18 5.54 4.67
N LEU A 16 -14.33 5.24 4.06
CA LEU A 16 -15.38 4.45 4.70
C LEU A 16 -14.88 3.04 5.05
N TYR A 17 -14.30 2.32 4.09
CA TYR A 17 -13.80 0.96 4.35
C TYR A 17 -12.63 0.96 5.34
N HIS A 18 -11.73 1.93 5.21
CA HIS A 18 -10.57 2.04 6.08
C HIS A 18 -10.96 2.33 7.55
N THR A 19 -11.90 3.25 7.78
CA THR A 19 -12.38 3.60 9.14
C THR A 19 -13.13 2.45 9.81
N HIS A 20 -13.78 1.59 9.03
CA HIS A 20 -14.40 0.35 9.51
C HIS A 20 -13.45 -0.85 9.58
N GLN A 21 -12.13 -0.63 9.47
CA GLN A 21 -11.10 -1.68 9.58
C GLN A 21 -11.24 -2.80 8.55
N VAL A 22 -11.89 -2.53 7.42
CA VAL A 22 -11.97 -3.49 6.31
C VAL A 22 -10.61 -3.54 5.62
N PRO A 23 -10.04 -4.73 5.33
CA PRO A 23 -8.80 -4.83 4.58
C PRO A 23 -8.96 -4.25 3.16
N VAL A 24 -8.15 -3.24 2.84
CA VAL A 24 -8.15 -2.57 1.54
C VAL A 24 -6.84 -2.86 0.80
N VAL A 25 -6.94 -2.96 -0.53
CA VAL A 25 -5.81 -2.97 -1.47
C VAL A 25 -6.09 -1.94 -2.57
N ILE A 26 -5.07 -1.18 -2.97
CA ILE A 26 -5.16 -0.19 -4.05
C ILE A 26 -4.91 -0.87 -5.41
N SER A 27 -5.73 -0.54 -6.40
CA SER A 27 -5.60 -1.00 -7.77
C SER A 27 -5.86 0.14 -8.77
N THR A 28 -5.42 -0.02 -10.01
CA THR A 28 -5.71 0.92 -11.10
C THR A 28 -7.01 0.64 -11.85
N ASP A 29 -7.59 -0.56 -11.67
CA ASP A 29 -8.66 -1.12 -12.50
C ASP A 29 -8.21 -1.25 -13.98
N ASP A 30 -8.40 -0.21 -14.80
CA ASP A 30 -8.00 -0.16 -16.21
C ASP A 30 -6.93 0.92 -16.49
N ALA A 31 -5.67 0.60 -16.17
CA ALA A 31 -4.54 1.53 -16.35
C ALA A 31 -4.42 2.11 -17.78
N GLY A 32 -4.74 1.30 -18.80
CA GLY A 32 -4.68 1.70 -20.21
C GLY A 32 -5.77 2.68 -20.64
N VAL A 33 -6.96 2.58 -20.04
CA VAL A 33 -8.09 3.48 -20.31
C VAL A 33 -7.92 4.77 -19.52
N LEU A 34 -7.52 4.66 -18.25
CA LEU A 34 -7.41 5.77 -17.31
C LEU A 34 -6.07 6.52 -17.41
N ARG A 35 -5.14 6.05 -18.25
CA ARG A 35 -3.78 6.60 -18.43
C ARG A 35 -3.09 6.87 -17.09
N THR A 36 -3.13 5.87 -16.22
CA THR A 36 -2.62 5.93 -14.85
C THR A 36 -1.77 4.70 -14.54
N ASP A 37 -1.01 4.77 -13.45
CA ASP A 37 -0.23 3.66 -12.93
C ASP A 37 -0.43 3.54 -11.41
N LEU A 38 0.04 2.43 -10.84
CA LEU A 38 -0.14 2.15 -9.42
C LEU A 38 0.58 3.17 -8.54
N THR A 39 1.74 3.68 -8.96
CA THR A 39 2.50 4.71 -8.24
C THR A 39 1.67 5.98 -8.12
N ARG A 40 1.05 6.42 -9.22
CA ARG A 40 0.18 7.60 -9.26
C ARG A 40 -1.04 7.42 -8.34
N GLN A 41 -1.62 6.23 -8.26
CA GLN A 41 -2.72 5.96 -7.33
C GLN A 41 -2.28 6.10 -5.86
N TYR A 42 -1.09 5.60 -5.51
CA TYR A 42 -0.55 5.78 -4.15
C TYR A 42 -0.23 7.24 -3.83
N VAL A 43 0.30 8.01 -4.80
CA VAL A 43 0.53 9.45 -4.63
C VAL A 43 -0.80 10.19 -4.41
N LEU A 44 -1.82 9.87 -5.22
CA LEU A 44 -3.16 10.45 -5.06
C LEU A 44 -3.78 10.11 -3.71
N LEU A 45 -3.65 8.87 -3.24
CA LEU A 45 -4.12 8.43 -1.94
C LEU A 45 -3.47 9.26 -0.81
N ALA A 46 -2.14 9.34 -0.79
CA ALA A 46 -1.39 10.07 0.22
C ALA A 46 -1.68 11.60 0.19
N THR A 47 -1.90 12.16 -1.01
CA THR A 47 -2.18 13.60 -1.17
C THR A 47 -3.61 13.96 -0.79
N ARG A 48 -4.59 13.09 -1.09
CA ARG A 48 -6.03 13.36 -0.86
C ARG A 48 -6.47 13.07 0.57
N TYR A 49 -5.77 12.20 1.30
CA TYR A 49 -6.10 11.83 2.68
C TYR A 49 -4.95 12.13 3.63
N PRO A 50 -4.85 13.37 4.14
CA PRO A 50 -3.79 13.76 5.07
C PRO A 50 -3.82 12.98 6.40
N SER A 51 -4.96 12.37 6.74
CA SER A 51 -5.12 11.52 7.92
C SER A 51 -4.53 10.12 7.75
N LEU A 52 -4.12 9.73 6.53
CA LEU A 52 -3.43 8.46 6.33
C LEU A 52 -1.96 8.61 6.68
N HIS A 53 -1.51 7.73 7.55
CA HIS A 53 -0.12 7.62 7.89
C HIS A 53 0.58 6.62 6.97
N TYR A 54 1.90 6.73 6.89
CA TYR A 54 2.72 5.78 6.14
C TYR A 54 2.47 4.32 6.57
N ALA A 55 2.17 4.09 7.86
CA ALA A 55 1.82 2.77 8.37
C ALA A 55 0.57 2.18 7.71
N ASP A 56 -0.45 2.99 7.44
CA ASP A 56 -1.68 2.55 6.77
C ASP A 56 -1.40 2.14 5.32
N ILE A 57 -0.61 2.96 4.62
CA ILE A 57 -0.18 2.68 3.25
C ILE A 57 0.65 1.38 3.21
N LYS A 58 1.57 1.21 4.16
CA LYS A 58 2.39 -0.01 4.30
C LYS A 58 1.50 -1.24 4.48
N GLN A 59 0.44 -1.14 5.29
CA GLN A 59 -0.52 -2.22 5.50
C GLN A 59 -1.31 -2.55 4.22
N MET A 60 -1.73 -1.55 3.43
CA MET A 60 -2.42 -1.77 2.16
C MET A 60 -1.53 -2.51 1.15
N ILE A 61 -0.24 -2.19 1.09
CA ILE A 61 0.72 -2.88 0.23
C ILE A 61 0.85 -4.35 0.67
N ARG A 62 0.97 -4.61 1.99
CA ARG A 62 1.01 -5.99 2.52
C ARG A 62 -0.27 -6.77 2.22
N ASN A 63 -1.42 -6.13 2.34
CA ASN A 63 -2.72 -6.72 2.04
C ASN A 63 -2.76 -7.26 0.60
N GLY A 64 -2.10 -6.58 -0.35
CA GLY A 64 -2.00 -7.01 -1.75
C GLY A 64 -1.42 -8.42 -1.90
N ILE A 65 -0.46 -8.81 -1.06
CA ILE A 65 0.10 -10.18 -1.07
C ILE A 65 -0.71 -11.10 -0.16
N GLN A 66 -1.10 -10.63 1.03
CA GLN A 66 -1.83 -11.43 2.03
C GLN A 66 -3.13 -12.02 1.45
N TYR A 67 -3.93 -11.18 0.78
CA TYR A 67 -5.21 -11.55 0.19
C TYR A 67 -5.11 -11.99 -1.28
N SER A 68 -3.90 -12.08 -1.85
CA SER A 68 -3.70 -12.63 -3.20
C SER A 68 -4.02 -14.12 -3.29
N PHE A 69 -4.20 -14.63 -4.50
CA PHE A 69 -4.37 -16.06 -4.78
C PHE A 69 -3.05 -16.84 -4.90
N ILE A 70 -1.92 -16.29 -4.43
CA ILE A 70 -0.61 -16.95 -4.52
C ILE A 70 -0.62 -18.28 -3.76
N GLN A 71 -0.22 -19.34 -4.47
CA GLN A 71 -0.02 -20.69 -3.95
C GLN A 71 1.35 -21.22 -4.41
N PRO A 72 2.00 -22.11 -3.62
CA PRO A 72 1.58 -22.60 -2.30
C PRO A 72 1.76 -21.54 -1.19
N ALA A 73 1.20 -21.80 0.00
CA ALA A 73 1.29 -20.88 1.14
C ALA A 73 2.73 -20.51 1.54
N ALA A 74 3.69 -21.43 1.31
CA ALA A 74 5.11 -21.16 1.51
C ALA A 74 5.65 -20.03 0.61
N LEU A 75 5.25 -20.02 -0.67
CA LEU A 75 5.60 -18.96 -1.60
C LEU A 75 4.98 -17.62 -1.19
N LYS A 76 3.70 -17.61 -0.80
CA LYS A 76 3.06 -16.39 -0.28
C LYS A 76 3.81 -15.81 0.92
N ARG A 77 4.22 -16.65 1.88
CA ARG A 77 5.03 -16.22 3.03
C ARG A 77 6.40 -15.69 2.60
N GLN A 78 7.03 -16.29 1.60
CA GLN A 78 8.30 -15.79 1.05
C GLN A 78 8.13 -14.41 0.41
N GLN A 79 7.08 -14.22 -0.38
CA GLN A 79 6.78 -12.94 -1.01
C GLN A 79 6.52 -11.83 0.03
N LEU A 80 5.79 -12.15 1.11
CA LEU A 80 5.62 -11.23 2.25
C LEU A 80 6.96 -10.84 2.90
N ARG A 81 7.87 -11.80 3.13
CA ARG A 81 9.20 -11.49 3.69
C ARG A 81 10.05 -10.64 2.73
N GLN A 82 9.98 -10.92 1.43
CA GLN A 82 10.69 -10.14 0.42
C GLN A 82 10.16 -8.70 0.36
N LEU A 83 8.83 -8.53 0.42
CA LEU A 83 8.21 -7.22 0.53
C LEU A 83 8.68 -6.46 1.78
N ASP A 84 8.71 -7.12 2.93
CA ASP A 84 9.13 -6.51 4.19
C ASP A 84 10.59 -6.03 4.16
N ALA A 85 11.47 -6.85 3.59
CA ALA A 85 12.87 -6.47 3.40
C ALA A 85 13.03 -5.31 2.41
N ALA A 86 12.24 -5.29 1.32
CA ALA A 86 12.25 -4.21 0.35
C ALA A 86 11.76 -2.88 0.97
N LEU A 87 10.70 -2.93 1.77
CA LEU A 87 10.19 -1.76 2.50
C LEU A 87 11.21 -1.24 3.51
N ALA A 88 11.85 -2.12 4.28
CA ALA A 88 12.91 -1.71 5.22
C ALA A 88 14.08 -1.01 4.51
N ARG A 89 14.48 -1.54 3.34
CA ARG A 89 15.52 -0.90 2.51
C ARG A 89 15.07 0.47 2.00
N PHE A 90 13.84 0.60 1.54
CA PHE A 90 13.27 1.87 1.08
C PHE A 90 13.23 2.90 2.22
N GLU A 91 12.73 2.53 3.40
CA GLU A 91 12.67 3.39 4.58
C GLU A 91 14.07 3.91 4.95
N TRP A 92 15.07 3.02 4.95
CA TRP A 92 16.44 3.41 5.21
C TRP A 92 17.00 4.39 4.17
N GLN A 93 16.69 4.19 2.88
CA GLN A 93 17.10 5.09 1.81
C GLN A 93 16.45 6.48 1.97
N VAL A 94 15.15 6.53 2.28
CA VAL A 94 14.41 7.78 2.50
C VAL A 94 14.99 8.55 3.68
N LEU A 95 15.22 7.89 4.81
CA LEU A 95 15.80 8.51 6.01
C LEU A 95 17.21 9.05 5.78
N ARG A 96 18.02 8.36 4.97
CA ARG A 96 19.36 8.84 4.59
C ARG A 96 19.32 10.03 3.65
N ALA A 97 18.41 10.02 2.68
CA ALA A 97 18.24 11.12 1.74
C ALA A 97 17.67 12.38 2.41
N HIS A 98 16.84 12.22 3.43
CA HIS A 98 16.16 13.31 4.16
C HIS A 98 16.79 13.61 5.52
N ARG A 99 18.09 13.33 5.71
CA ARG A 99 18.77 13.68 6.95
C ARG A 99 18.68 15.21 7.14
N PRO A 100 18.01 15.73 8.18
CA PRO A 100 17.98 17.16 8.39
C PRO A 100 19.41 17.63 8.63
N VAL A 101 19.84 18.68 7.91
CA VAL A 101 21.06 19.41 8.23
C VAL A 101 20.82 20.02 9.61
N ILE A 102 21.34 19.39 10.66
CA ILE A 102 21.35 19.97 11.99
C ILE A 102 22.38 21.11 11.91
N THR A 103 21.91 22.32 11.66
CA THR A 103 22.72 23.53 11.80
C THR A 103 23.04 23.71 13.29
N LYS A 104 24.34 23.69 13.61
CA LYS A 104 24.88 24.03 14.93
C LYS A 104 24.66 25.50 15.27
#